data_AF-A0AAE9XHR6-F1
#
_entry.id   AF-A0AAE9XHR6-F1
#
_cell.length_a   1.000
_cell.length_b   1.000
_cell.length_c   1.000
_cell.angle_alpha   90.00
_cell.angle_beta   90.00
_cell.angle_gamma   90.00
#
_symmetry.space_group_name_H-M   'P 1'
#
loop_
_entity.id
_entity.type
_entity.pdbx_description
1 polymer ?
#
loop_
_entity_poly.entity_id
_entity_poly.type
_entity_poly.pdbx_seq_one_letter_code
_entity_poly.pdbx_strand_id
1 'polypeptide(L)' 'MISKTRCLIERTFGSIRRWFCGGRCRYRGLAKTHTRNILEAMAYNLKRMPGLLVLQGAK' A
#
# COMPACT_ATOMS: atom_id res chain seq x y z
N MET A 1 -22.53 7.07 6.36
CA MET A 1 -21.39 6.62 7.18
C MET A 1 -20.59 5.59 6.40
N ILE A 2 -19.33 5.84 6.06
CA ILE A 2 -18.47 4.84 5.39
C ILE A 2 -18.00 3.85 6.45
N SER A 3 -18.11 2.55 6.19
CA SER A 3 -17.65 1.49 7.10
C SER A 3 -16.17 1.67 7.45
N LYS A 4 -15.79 1.44 8.71
CA LYS A 4 -14.39 1.50 9.18
C LYS A 4 -13.46 0.66 8.28
N THR A 5 -13.94 -0.47 7.79
CA THR A 5 -13.20 -1.35 6.89
C THR A 5 -12.91 -0.70 5.53
N ARG A 6 -13.89 -0.01 4.93
CA ARG A 6 -13.70 0.70 3.66
C ARG A 6 -12.67 1.82 3.78
N CYS A 7 -12.74 2.59 4.88
CA CYS A 7 -11.77 3.65 5.15
C CYS A 7 -10.32 3.12 5.22
N LEU A 8 -10.11 1.96 5.86
CA LEU A 8 -8.78 1.34 5.95
C LEU A 8 -8.26 0.90 4.57
N ILE A 9 -9.13 0.29 3.76
CA ILE A 9 -8.81 -0.18 2.41
C ILE A 9 -8.43 1.01 1.52
N GLU A 10 -9.28 2.03 1.48
CA GLU A 10 -9.07 3.22 0.64
C GLU A 10 -7.81 3.98 1.04
N ARG A 11 -7.51 4.11 2.35
CA ARG A 11 -6.25 4.72 2.81
C ARG A 11 -5.02 3.92 2.36
N THR A 12 -5.11 2.60 2.34
CA THR A 12 -4.00 1.73 1.93
C THR A 12 -3.71 1.90 0.44
N PHE A 13 -4.73 1.74 -0.42
CA PHE A 13 -4.56 1.93 -1.86
C PHE A 13 -4.23 3.39 -2.22
N GLY A 14 -4.80 4.36 -1.51
CA GLY A 14 -4.47 5.78 -1.67
C GLY A 14 -3.01 6.09 -1.35
N SER A 15 -2.47 5.48 -0.29
CA SER A 15 -1.06 5.62 0.09
C SER A 15 -0.12 4.97 -0.92
N ILE A 16 -0.47 3.77 -1.41
CA ILE A 16 0.30 3.10 -2.48
C ILE A 16 0.35 3.97 -3.75
N ARG A 17 -0.81 4.51 -4.16
CA ARG A 17 -0.89 5.43 -5.31
C ARG A 17 -0.05 6.69 -5.11
N ARG A 18 -0.09 7.30 -3.91
CA ARG A 18 0.65 8.52 -3.59
C ARG A 18 2.17 8.30 -3.52
N TRP A 19 2.62 7.22 -2.89
CA TRP A 19 4.05 7.01 -2.64
C TRP A 19 4.78 6.31 -3.78
N PHE A 20 4.13 5.37 -4.46
CA PHE A 20 4.78 4.53 -5.47
C PHE A 20 4.27 4.79 -6.88
N CYS A 21 3.44 5.82 -7.08
CA CYS A 21 2.75 6.10 -8.33
C CYS A 21 1.90 4.91 -8.83
N GLY A 22 1.42 4.08 -7.89
CA GLY A 22 0.61 2.89 -8.18
C GLY A 22 -0.68 3.22 -8.92
N GLY A 23 -1.31 2.20 -9.50
CA GLY A 23 -2.53 2.35 -10.32
C GLY A 23 -2.28 2.81 -11.76
N ARG A 24 -1.01 2.99 -12.17
CA ARG A 24 -0.62 3.14 -13.57
C ARG A 24 0.16 1.90 -14.03
N CYS A 25 -0.38 1.21 -15.03
CA CYS A 25 0.27 0.04 -15.62
C CYS A 25 1.37 0.48 -16.60
N ARG A 26 2.58 0.71 -16.10
CA ARG A 26 3.74 1.10 -16.94
C ARG A 26 4.37 -0.08 -17.67
N TYR A 27 4.25 -1.28 -17.13
CA TYR A 27 4.82 -2.48 -17.72
C TYR A 27 3.83 -3.14 -18.68
N ARG A 28 4.31 -3.58 -19.84
CA ARG A 28 3.51 -4.36 -20.79
C ARG A 28 3.53 -5.83 -20.40
N GLY A 29 2.35 -6.42 -20.27
CA GLY A 29 2.14 -7.85 -19.96
C GLY A 29 1.74 -8.11 -18.51
N LEU A 30 0.81 -9.05 -18.32
CA LEU A 30 0.20 -9.36 -17.03
C LEU A 30 1.22 -9.77 -15.96
N ALA A 31 2.20 -10.60 -16.31
CA ALA A 31 3.22 -11.06 -15.38
C ALA A 31 4.01 -9.88 -14.77
N LYS A 32 4.45 -8.93 -15.61
CA LYS A 32 5.23 -7.77 -15.15
C LYS A 32 4.41 -6.83 -14.28
N THR A 33 3.14 -6.61 -14.65
CA THR A 33 2.21 -5.79 -13.86
C THR A 33 1.89 -6.44 -12.51
N HIS A 34 1.69 -7.76 -12.50
CA HIS A 34 1.46 -8.50 -11.27
C HIS A 34 2.65 -8.42 -10.32
N THR A 35 3.86 -8.67 -10.83
CA THR A 35 5.10 -8.51 -10.04
C THR A 35 5.25 -7.09 -9.52
N ARG A 36 4.95 -6.07 -10.34
CA ARG A 36 4.97 -4.66 -9.91
C ARG A 36 4.00 -4.39 -8.75
N ASN A 37 2.77 -4.90 -8.84
CA ASN A 37 1.76 -4.73 -7.79
C ASN A 37 2.19 -5.40 -6.47
N ILE A 38 2.78 -6.60 -6.56
CA ILE A 38 3.32 -7.30 -5.38
C ILE A 38 4.44 -6.48 -4.73
N LEU A 39 5.39 -5.99 -5.53
CA LEU A 39 6.51 -5.19 -5.02
C LEU A 39 6.02 -3.88 -4.36
N GLU A 40 5.02 -3.21 -4.94
CA GLU A 40 4.42 -2.01 -4.35
C GLU A 40 3.73 -2.31 -3.01
N ALA A 41 3.08 -3.47 -2.88
CA ALA A 41 2.48 -3.91 -1.61
C ALA A 41 3.54 -4.23 -0.55
N MET A 42 4.63 -4.90 -0.92
CA MET A 42 5.76 -5.18 -0.01
C MET A 42 6.42 -3.88 0.46
N ALA A 43 6.69 -2.95 -0.46
CA ALA A 43 7.29 -1.65 -0.15
C ALA A 43 6.38 -0.81 0.77
N TYR A 44 5.05 -0.86 0.56
CA TYR A 44 4.09 -0.22 1.44
C TYR A 44 4.15 -0.76 2.87
N ASN A 45 4.19 -2.09 3.02
CA ASN A 45 4.28 -2.72 4.34
C ASN A 45 5.56 -2.32 5.07
N LEU A 46 6.71 -2.37 4.38
CA LEU A 46 8.00 -1.95 4.95
C LEU A 46 7.99 -0.47 5.38
N LYS A 47 7.44 0.42 4.56
CA LYS A 47 7.34 1.85 4.89
C LYS A 47 6.39 2.12 6.06
N ARG A 48 5.37 1.28 6.25
CA ARG A 48 4.39 1.42 7.33
C ARG A 48 4.89 0.87 8.67
N MET A 49 5.73 -0.17 8.65
CA MET A 49 6.18 -0.87 9.86
C MET A 49 6.75 0.04 10.96
N PRO A 50 7.61 1.05 10.69
CA PRO A 50 8.16 1.91 11.73
C PRO A 50 7.08 2.61 12.56
N GLY A 51 6.04 3.12 11.89
CA GLY A 51 4.92 3.78 12.57
C GLY A 51 4.07 2.82 13.41
N LEU A 52 4.02 1.54 13.04
CA LEU A 52 3.31 0.52 13.81
C LEU A 52 4.09 0.15 15.08
N LEU A 53 5.41 0.00 14.97
CA LEU A 53 6.30 -0.30 16.10
C LEU A 53 6.30 0.85 17.13
N VAL A 54 6.35 2.10 16.66
CA VAL A 54 6.23 3.28 17.54
C VAL A 54 4.88 3.29 18.27
N LEU A 55 3.78 2.96 17.57
CA LEU A 55 2.45 2.85 18.18
C LEU A 55 2.34 1.71 19.19
N GLN A 56 3.06 0.61 18.98
CA GLN A 56 3.08 -0.55 19.88
C GLN A 56 3.96 -0.33 21.10
N GLY A 57 5.09 0.38 20.95
CA GLY A 57 6.00 0.70 22.07
C GLY A 57 5.52 1.85 22.96
N ALA A 58 4.52 2.62 22.53
CA ALA A 58 3.87 3.65 23.32
C ALA A 58 2.71 3.13 24.20
N LYS A 59 2.53 1.81 24.26
CA LYS A 59 1.48 1.12 25.00
C LYS A 59 2.10 0.30 26.12
#